data_AF-A0A971FMS0-F1
#
_entry.id   AF-A0A971FMS0-F1
#
_cell.length_a   1.000
_cell.length_b   1.000
_cell.length_c   1.000
_cell.angle_alpha   90.00
_cell.angle_beta   90.00
_cell.angle_gamma   90.00
#
_symmetry.space_group_name_H-M   'P 1'
#
loop_
_entity.id
_entity.type
_entity.pdbx_description
1 polymer ?
#
loop_
_entity_poly.entity_id
_entity_poly.type
_entity_poly.pdbx_seq_one_letter_code
_entity_poly.pdbx_strand_id
1 'polypeptide(L)'
;MKTYDELIEIARKHRETLVLSIRKAHEASLRSENPEDRCSVIAINRQDGSLTDAVIDSDQQPDNWFVLAAYPHINPIEAVVLYADEKAAILNNWCLEQGAAPPDQDDEEGDVPYLRRLVSWIENHMGTTAGEVLTDLAREQLITDFDPVSELDDALQSLRDLSNGIVRAEPSDDE
;
A
#
# COMPACT_ATOMS: atom_id res chain seq x y z
N MET A 1 -6.43 -30.87 -2.82
CA MET A 1 -6.40 -29.40 -2.84
C MET A 1 -7.82 -28.87 -2.68
N LYS A 2 -7.96 -27.78 -1.94
CA LYS A 2 -9.17 -27.00 -1.77
C LYS A 2 -9.60 -26.37 -3.08
N THR A 3 -10.89 -26.43 -3.35
CA THR A 3 -11.57 -25.76 -4.45
C THR A 3 -11.72 -24.27 -4.18
N TYR A 4 -11.98 -23.46 -5.20
CA TYR A 4 -12.20 -22.02 -5.02
C TYR A 4 -13.39 -21.72 -4.10
N ASP A 5 -14.47 -22.50 -4.17
CA ASP A 5 -15.63 -22.35 -3.27
C ASP A 5 -15.25 -22.63 -1.81
N GLU A 6 -14.46 -23.68 -1.54
CA GLU A 6 -13.95 -23.94 -0.19
C GLU A 6 -13.04 -22.80 0.32
N LEU A 7 -12.23 -22.19 -0.56
CA LEU A 7 -11.39 -21.05 -0.20
C LEU A 7 -12.23 -19.82 0.14
N ILE A 8 -13.32 -19.57 -0.61
CA ILE A 8 -14.29 -18.49 -0.32
C ILE A 8 -14.95 -18.72 1.04
N GLU A 9 -15.35 -19.95 1.35
CA GLU A 9 -15.95 -20.29 2.64
C GLU A 9 -14.98 -20.08 3.81
N ILE A 10 -13.72 -20.48 3.65
CA ILE A 10 -12.65 -20.24 4.63
C ILE A 10 -12.47 -18.73 4.84
N ALA A 11 -12.33 -17.97 3.75
CA ALA A 11 -12.14 -16.52 3.83
C ALA A 11 -13.33 -15.81 4.49
N ARG A 12 -14.57 -16.21 4.17
CA ARG A 12 -15.77 -15.68 4.84
C ARG A 12 -15.81 -16.00 6.32
N LYS A 13 -15.47 -17.24 6.70
CA LYS A 13 -15.46 -17.69 8.11
C LYS A 13 -14.42 -16.94 8.95
N HIS A 14 -13.30 -16.56 8.33
CA HIS A 14 -12.18 -15.89 8.99
C HIS A 14 -12.02 -14.42 8.58
N ARG A 15 -13.10 -13.78 8.12
CA ARG A 15 -13.07 -12.43 7.56
C ARG A 15 -12.36 -11.42 8.46
N GLU A 16 -12.72 -11.36 9.74
CA GLU A 16 -12.10 -10.42 10.69
C GLU A 16 -10.60 -10.65 10.86
N THR A 17 -10.17 -11.92 10.92
CA THR A 17 -8.75 -12.28 10.99
C THR A 17 -8.01 -11.85 9.73
N LEU A 18 -8.61 -12.08 8.56
CA LEU A 18 -8.02 -11.70 7.28
C LEU A 18 -7.91 -10.18 7.12
N VAL A 19 -8.93 -9.41 7.51
CA VAL A 19 -8.89 -7.94 7.50
C VAL A 19 -7.75 -7.41 8.36
N LEU A 20 -7.56 -7.99 9.56
CA LEU A 20 -6.46 -7.61 10.45
C LEU A 20 -5.10 -7.99 9.86
N SER A 21 -4.98 -9.18 9.26
CA SER A 21 -3.75 -9.62 8.60
C SER A 21 -3.40 -8.75 7.39
N ILE A 22 -4.38 -8.40 6.55
CA ILE A 22 -4.20 -7.50 5.40
C ILE A 22 -3.70 -6.14 5.86
N ARG A 23 -4.32 -5.54 6.89
CA ARG A 23 -3.85 -4.27 7.47
C ARG A 23 -2.40 -4.36 7.94
N LYS A 24 -2.06 -5.42 8.68
CA LYS A 24 -0.69 -5.62 9.19
C LYS A 24 0.33 -5.82 8.08
N ALA A 25 -0.02 -6.56 7.04
CA ALA A 25 0.85 -6.80 5.89
C ALA A 25 1.15 -5.50 5.14
N HIS A 26 0.14 -4.66 4.93
CA HIS A 26 0.31 -3.32 4.34
C HIS A 26 1.14 -2.38 5.22
N GLU A 27 0.89 -2.36 6.53
CA GLU A 27 1.71 -1.58 7.47
C GLU A 27 3.18 -2.05 7.47
N ALA A 28 3.42 -3.36 7.41
CA ALA A 28 4.74 -3.95 7.41
C ALA A 28 5.51 -3.65 6.11
N SER A 29 4.83 -3.67 4.96
CA SER A 29 5.44 -3.35 3.67
C SER A 29 5.92 -1.90 3.60
N LEU A 30 5.17 -0.97 4.20
CA LEU A 30 5.47 0.46 4.23
C LEU A 30 6.49 0.86 5.30
N ARG A 31 6.60 0.10 6.39
CA ARG A 31 7.52 0.36 7.51
C ARG A 31 8.85 -0.37 7.40
N SER A 32 9.09 -1.11 6.31
CA SER A 32 10.30 -1.90 6.16
C SER A 32 11.53 -1.01 5.96
N GLU A 33 12.50 -1.08 6.88
CA GLU A 33 13.79 -0.39 6.74
C GLU A 33 14.71 -1.05 5.71
N ASN A 34 14.38 -2.27 5.26
CA ASN A 34 15.12 -3.03 4.24
C ASN A 34 14.13 -3.58 3.20
N PRO A 35 13.71 -2.76 2.22
CA PRO A 35 12.66 -3.12 1.25
C PRO A 35 13.10 -4.15 0.20
N GLU A 36 14.40 -4.52 0.16
CA GLU A 36 15.00 -5.42 -0.85
C GLU A 36 14.11 -6.62 -1.17
N ASP A 37 13.54 -6.61 -2.39
CA ASP A 37 12.79 -7.69 -3.04
C ASP A 37 11.86 -8.50 -2.12
N ARG A 38 11.25 -7.88 -1.11
CA ARG A 38 10.37 -8.55 -0.15
C ARG A 38 8.91 -8.23 -0.40
N CYS A 39 8.04 -9.17 -0.06
CA CYS A 39 6.61 -9.00 -0.16
C CYS A 39 5.92 -9.58 1.08
N SER A 40 5.06 -8.78 1.72
CA SER A 40 4.16 -9.26 2.77
C SER A 40 2.92 -9.84 2.10
N VAL A 41 2.67 -11.14 2.32
CA VAL A 41 1.66 -11.91 1.62
C VAL A 41 0.67 -12.51 2.61
N ILE A 42 -0.61 -12.31 2.30
CA ILE A 42 -1.72 -12.99 2.96
C ILE A 42 -2.27 -14.04 2.02
N ALA A 43 -2.24 -15.30 2.45
CA ALA A 43 -2.63 -16.43 1.62
C ALA A 43 -3.45 -17.47 2.38
N ILE A 44 -4.16 -18.31 1.63
CA ILE A 44 -4.78 -19.53 2.12
C ILE A 44 -4.03 -20.73 1.52
N ASN A 45 -3.55 -21.62 2.38
CA ASN A 45 -2.94 -22.87 1.93
C ASN A 45 -4.00 -23.78 1.31
N ARG A 46 -3.82 -24.12 0.04
CA ARG A 46 -4.75 -24.95 -0.75
C ARG A 46 -4.75 -26.41 -0.33
N GLN A 47 -3.83 -26.90 0.50
CA GLN A 47 -3.86 -28.28 0.96
C GLN A 47 -4.79 -28.47 2.17
N ASP A 48 -4.64 -27.62 3.18
CA ASP A 48 -5.31 -27.77 4.48
C ASP A 48 -6.29 -26.63 4.83
N GLY A 49 -6.28 -25.53 4.07
CA GLY A 49 -7.12 -24.36 4.31
C GLY A 49 -6.59 -23.44 5.41
N SER A 50 -5.36 -23.63 5.87
CA SER A 50 -4.74 -22.75 6.87
C SER A 50 -4.49 -21.36 6.30
N LEU A 51 -4.69 -20.33 7.14
CA LEU A 51 -4.34 -18.96 6.81
C LEU A 51 -2.85 -18.75 7.04
N THR A 52 -2.19 -18.09 6.10
CA THR A 52 -0.77 -17.78 6.16
C THR A 52 -0.59 -16.27 6.04
N ASP A 53 0.22 -15.74 6.95
CA ASP A 53 0.80 -14.39 6.93
C ASP A 53 2.31 -14.60 6.87
N ALA A 54 2.93 -14.18 5.77
CA ALA A 54 4.34 -14.42 5.52
C ALA A 54 4.99 -13.24 4.79
N VAL A 55 6.26 -13.00 5.11
CA VAL A 55 7.15 -12.18 4.28
C VAL A 55 7.97 -13.13 3.42
N ILE A 56 7.86 -13.00 2.11
CA ILE A 56 8.58 -13.82 1.13
C ILE A 56 9.43 -12.94 0.22
N ASP A 57 10.42 -13.52 -0.44
CA ASP A 57 11.11 -12.83 -1.52
C ASP A 57 10.18 -12.74 -2.75
N SER A 58 10.32 -11.68 -3.55
CA SER A 58 9.41 -11.35 -4.66
C SER A 58 9.40 -12.39 -5.80
N ASP A 59 10.45 -13.20 -5.88
CA ASP A 59 10.59 -14.31 -6.83
C ASP A 59 10.06 -15.64 -6.28
N GLN A 60 9.67 -15.71 -5.00
CA GLN A 60 9.10 -16.90 -4.40
C GLN A 60 7.61 -17.02 -4.75
N GLN A 61 7.25 -18.14 -5.38
CA GLN A 61 5.84 -18.52 -5.60
C GLN A 61 5.57 -19.90 -4.98
N PRO A 62 5.01 -19.96 -3.76
CA PRO A 62 4.67 -21.24 -3.15
C PRO A 62 3.48 -21.89 -3.87
N ASP A 63 3.71 -23.01 -4.56
CA ASP A 63 2.72 -23.73 -5.40
C ASP A 63 1.39 -24.07 -4.70
N ASN A 64 1.42 -24.18 -3.37
CA ASN A 64 0.27 -24.57 -2.56
C ASN A 64 -0.51 -23.38 -2.00
N TRP A 65 -0.14 -22.14 -2.31
CA TRP A 65 -0.82 -20.97 -1.77
C TRP A 65 -1.82 -20.39 -2.76
N PHE A 66 -2.95 -19.94 -2.24
CA PHE A 66 -3.80 -18.98 -2.93
C PHE A 66 -3.57 -17.64 -2.26
N VAL A 67 -2.88 -16.74 -2.96
CA VAL A 67 -2.58 -15.39 -2.47
C VAL A 67 -3.85 -14.55 -2.55
N LEU A 68 -4.28 -14.03 -1.40
CA LEU A 68 -5.39 -13.08 -1.30
C LEU A 68 -4.92 -11.65 -1.49
N ALA A 69 -3.76 -11.32 -0.92
CA ALA A 69 -3.15 -10.00 -1.03
C ALA A 69 -1.63 -10.12 -0.95
N ALA A 70 -0.93 -9.24 -1.67
CA ALA A 70 0.51 -9.18 -1.71
C ALA A 70 0.95 -7.71 -1.71
N TYR A 71 1.74 -7.33 -0.72
CA TYR A 71 2.20 -5.96 -0.53
C TYR A 71 3.73 -5.94 -0.69
N PRO A 72 4.25 -5.46 -1.83
CA PRO A 72 5.69 -5.32 -2.01
C PRO A 72 6.22 -4.32 -0.98
N HIS A 73 7.34 -4.68 -0.36
CA HIS A 73 8.05 -3.77 0.51
C HIS A 73 8.71 -2.73 -0.38
N ILE A 74 8.23 -1.50 -0.30
CA ILE A 74 8.72 -0.41 -1.13
C ILE A 74 9.35 0.63 -0.23
N ASN A 75 10.39 1.29 -0.74
CA ASN A 75 10.83 2.51 -0.11
C ASN A 75 9.67 3.52 -0.21
N PRO A 76 9.18 4.12 0.89
CA PRO A 76 8.07 5.04 0.81
C PRO A 76 8.40 6.26 -0.06
N ILE A 77 9.67 6.57 -0.36
CA ILE A 77 10.05 7.56 -1.37
C ILE A 77 9.62 7.14 -2.79
N GLU A 78 9.70 5.86 -3.15
CA GLU A 78 9.22 5.33 -4.43
C GLU A 78 7.68 5.25 -4.45
N ALA A 79 7.07 4.89 -3.32
CA ALA A 79 5.61 4.99 -3.12
C ALA A 79 5.13 6.45 -3.28
N VAL A 80 5.91 7.38 -2.74
CA VAL A 80 5.72 8.82 -2.87
C VAL A 80 5.75 9.14 -4.35
N VAL A 81 6.79 8.87 -5.15
CA VAL A 81 6.86 9.26 -6.58
C VAL A 81 5.57 8.99 -7.40
N LEU A 82 4.78 7.96 -7.09
CA LEU A 82 3.51 7.64 -7.75
C LEU A 82 2.34 8.63 -7.50
N TYR A 83 2.34 9.44 -6.43
CA TYR A 83 1.19 10.29 -6.01
C TYR A 83 1.52 11.78 -5.80
N ALA A 84 1.89 12.53 -6.84
CA ALA A 84 2.44 13.89 -6.73
C ALA A 84 1.51 14.93 -6.05
N ASP A 85 0.21 14.94 -6.35
CA ASP A 85 -0.73 15.98 -5.89
C ASP A 85 -1.03 15.88 -4.38
N GLU A 86 -1.13 14.67 -3.85
CA GLU A 86 -1.41 14.42 -2.43
C GLU A 86 -0.25 14.89 -1.53
N LYS A 87 1.00 14.85 -2.04
CA LYS A 87 2.20 15.27 -1.29
C LYS A 87 2.26 16.76 -1.03
N ALA A 88 1.84 17.56 -2.01
CA ALA A 88 1.89 19.02 -1.94
C ALA A 88 0.97 19.51 -0.80
N ALA A 89 -0.21 18.89 -0.69
CA ALA A 89 -1.15 19.13 0.39
C ALA A 89 -0.63 18.65 1.75
N ILE A 90 -0.08 17.43 1.83
CA ILE A 90 0.45 16.85 3.07
C ILE A 90 1.58 17.71 3.65
N LEU A 91 2.55 18.11 2.83
CA LEU A 91 3.66 18.96 3.29
C LEU A 91 3.21 20.35 3.71
N ASN A 92 2.27 20.94 2.96
CA ASN A 92 1.77 22.26 3.27
C ASN A 92 1.08 22.25 4.64
N ASN A 93 0.20 21.28 4.88
CA ASN A 93 -0.48 21.10 6.16
C ASN A 93 0.52 20.89 7.31
N TRP A 94 1.55 20.07 7.13
CA TRP A 94 2.57 19.86 8.15
C TRP A 94 3.33 21.14 8.50
N CYS A 95 3.73 21.93 7.49
CA CYS A 95 4.43 23.20 7.73
C CYS A 95 3.55 24.16 8.57
N LEU A 96 2.26 24.24 8.24
CA LEU A 96 1.29 25.05 8.97
C LEU A 96 1.12 24.59 10.43
N GLU A 97 1.12 23.28 10.69
CA GLU A 97 1.06 22.71 12.06
C GLU A 97 2.31 23.04 12.89
N GLN A 98 3.47 23.15 12.25
CA GLN A 98 4.69 23.62 12.89
C GLN A 98 4.73 25.15 13.11
N GLY A 99 3.64 25.86 12.75
CA GLY A 99 3.53 27.31 12.92
C GLY A 99 4.33 28.12 11.90
N ALA A 100 4.71 27.50 10.78
CA ALA A 100 5.55 28.12 9.76
C ALA A 100 4.85 28.08 8.39
N ALA A 101 4.67 29.24 7.77
CA ALA A 101 3.99 29.33 6.48
C ALA A 101 4.96 28.91 5.34
N PRO A 102 4.69 27.81 4.63
CA PRO A 102 5.45 27.45 3.44
C PRO A 102 5.17 28.43 2.29
N PRO A 103 5.96 28.41 1.20
CA PRO A 103 5.61 29.15 -0.01
C PRO A 103 4.27 28.65 -0.57
N ASP A 104 3.44 29.56 -1.07
CA ASP A 104 2.24 29.19 -1.83
C ASP A 104 2.63 28.57 -3.18
N GLN A 105 1.77 27.70 -3.70
CA GLN A 105 1.84 27.22 -5.09
C GLN A 105 1.27 28.30 -6.00
N ASP A 106 2.04 28.72 -7.00
CA ASP A 106 1.58 29.70 -7.97
C ASP A 106 0.59 29.03 -8.96
N ASP A 107 -0.40 29.78 -9.47
CA ASP A 107 -1.45 29.24 -10.37
C ASP A 107 -0.91 28.62 -11.68
N GLU A 108 0.32 28.98 -12.08
CA GLU A 108 1.02 28.46 -13.26
C GLU A 108 2.11 27.42 -12.91
N GLU A 109 2.30 27.12 -11.62
CA GLU A 109 3.33 26.21 -11.12
C GLU A 109 2.80 24.78 -11.04
N GLY A 110 3.37 23.88 -11.85
CA GLY A 110 3.10 22.45 -11.73
C GLY A 110 3.62 21.85 -10.41
N ASP A 111 3.06 20.72 -10.02
CA ASP A 111 3.24 20.13 -8.68
C ASP A 111 4.71 19.74 -8.39
N VAL A 112 5.43 19.32 -9.43
CA VAL A 112 6.85 18.94 -9.30
C VAL A 112 7.76 20.14 -8.99
N PRO A 113 7.68 21.28 -9.71
CA PRO A 113 8.33 22.53 -9.32
C PRO A 113 7.96 23.01 -7.90
N TYR A 114 6.67 22.96 -7.54
CA TYR A 114 6.19 23.38 -6.23
C TYR A 114 6.77 22.51 -5.11
N LEU A 115 6.70 21.19 -5.25
CA LEU A 115 7.28 20.23 -4.30
C LEU A 115 8.78 20.47 -4.09
N ARG A 116 9.52 20.81 -5.15
CA ARG A 116 10.95 21.12 -5.04
C ARG A 116 11.22 22.36 -4.19
N ARG A 117 10.41 23.42 -4.35
CA ARG A 117 10.51 24.63 -3.51
C ARG A 117 10.17 24.34 -2.06
N LEU A 118 9.11 23.55 -1.84
CA LEU A 118 8.65 23.17 -0.52
C LEU A 118 9.71 22.36 0.24
N VAL A 119 10.32 21.37 -0.44
CA VAL A 119 11.48 20.59 0.06
C VAL A 119 12.63 21.51 0.42
N SER A 120 13.02 22.41 -0.50
CA SER A 120 14.13 23.36 -0.26
C SER A 120 13.83 24.28 0.92
N TRP A 121 12.59 24.70 1.11
CA TRP A 121 12.19 25.56 2.21
C TRP A 121 12.29 24.84 3.55
N ILE A 122 11.82 23.59 3.63
CA ILE A 122 11.88 22.76 4.84
C ILE A 122 13.33 22.52 5.27
N GLU A 123 14.21 22.15 4.33
CA GLU A 123 15.64 21.95 4.61
C GLU A 123 16.31 23.19 5.20
N ASN A 124 15.92 24.38 4.73
CA ASN A 124 16.52 25.65 5.15
C ASN A 124 15.94 26.21 6.46
N HIS A 125 14.71 25.85 6.84
CA HIS A 125 14.00 26.48 7.97
C HIS A 125 13.73 25.54 9.14
N MET A 126 13.74 24.22 8.94
CA MET A 126 13.34 23.25 9.96
C MET A 126 14.49 22.39 10.48
N GLY A 127 15.68 22.44 9.86
CA GLY A 127 16.86 21.67 10.31
C GLY A 127 16.71 20.14 10.18
N THR A 128 15.65 19.67 9.52
CA THR A 128 15.39 18.28 9.17
C THR A 128 15.50 18.10 7.66
N THR A 129 15.75 16.88 7.18
CA THR A 129 15.65 16.64 5.74
C THR A 129 14.17 16.55 5.37
N ALA A 130 13.74 17.39 4.42
CA ALA A 130 12.35 17.38 3.96
C ALA A 130 11.93 16.01 3.41
N GLY A 131 12.90 15.24 2.89
CA GLY A 131 12.71 13.88 2.41
C GLY A 131 12.29 12.91 3.51
N GLU A 132 12.91 12.93 4.69
CA GLU A 132 12.51 12.05 5.81
C GLU A 132 11.11 12.39 6.32
N VAL A 133 10.81 13.68 6.50
CA VAL A 133 9.48 14.15 6.93
C VAL A 133 8.39 13.78 5.92
N LEU A 134 8.64 14.00 4.63
CA LEU A 134 7.76 13.57 3.54
C LEU A 134 7.49 12.08 3.55
N THR A 135 8.56 11.29 3.71
CA THR A 135 8.50 9.84 3.70
C THR A 135 7.64 9.35 4.86
N ASP A 136 7.81 9.94 6.05
CA ASP A 136 7.06 9.57 7.24
C ASP A 136 5.58 9.97 7.13
N LEU A 137 5.28 11.20 6.71
CA LEU A 137 3.90 11.68 6.55
C LEU A 137 3.14 10.93 5.45
N ALA A 138 3.78 10.68 4.30
CA ALA A 138 3.17 9.89 3.24
C ALA A 138 2.92 8.45 3.68
N ARG A 139 3.85 7.87 4.44
CA ARG A 139 3.66 6.54 5.05
C ARG A 139 2.46 6.51 5.99
N GLU A 140 2.31 7.54 6.84
CA GLU A 140 1.18 7.64 7.77
C GLU A 140 -0.16 7.79 7.04
N GLN A 141 -0.21 8.60 5.98
CA GLN A 141 -1.42 8.77 5.17
C GLN A 141 -1.80 7.46 4.44
N LEU A 142 -0.84 6.81 3.77
CA LEU A 142 -1.05 5.53 3.09
C LEU A 142 -1.48 4.40 4.04
N ILE A 143 -1.09 4.45 5.31
CA ILE A 143 -1.57 3.51 6.34
C ILE A 143 -2.98 3.89 6.81
N THR A 144 -3.27 5.18 6.95
CA THR A 144 -4.54 5.68 7.50
C THR A 144 -5.69 5.50 6.53
N ASP A 145 -5.48 5.79 5.26
CA ASP A 145 -6.52 5.75 4.21
C ASP A 145 -6.78 4.33 3.69
N PHE A 146 -5.91 3.38 4.03
CA PHE A 146 -6.03 2.01 3.59
C PHE A 146 -7.28 1.32 4.17
N ASP A 147 -8.16 0.84 3.29
CA ASP A 147 -9.34 0.06 3.64
C ASP A 147 -9.12 -1.46 3.40
N PRO A 148 -8.67 -2.21 4.42
CA PRO A 148 -8.45 -3.65 4.30
C PRO A 148 -9.75 -4.45 4.09
N VAL A 149 -10.93 -3.85 4.32
CA VAL A 149 -12.21 -4.53 4.08
C VAL A 149 -12.52 -4.54 2.59
N SER A 150 -12.34 -3.41 1.91
CA SER A 150 -12.52 -3.29 0.46
C SER A 150 -11.57 -4.25 -0.28
N GLU A 151 -10.28 -4.24 0.09
CA GLU A 151 -9.26 -5.13 -0.49
C GLU A 151 -9.64 -6.62 -0.38
N LEU A 152 -10.11 -7.04 0.79
CA LEU A 152 -10.55 -8.42 0.99
C LEU A 152 -11.78 -8.76 0.13
N ASP A 153 -12.72 -7.82 -0.03
CA ASP A 153 -13.90 -8.02 -0.85
C ASP A 153 -13.55 -8.14 -2.34
N ASP A 154 -12.60 -7.35 -2.82
CA ASP A 154 -12.11 -7.41 -4.21
C ASP A 154 -11.36 -8.72 -4.49
N ALA A 155 -10.51 -9.17 -3.55
CA ALA A 155 -9.86 -10.46 -3.63
C ALA A 155 -10.88 -11.62 -3.64
N LEU A 156 -11.91 -11.54 -2.79
CA LEU A 156 -12.99 -12.54 -2.75
C LEU A 156 -13.86 -12.52 -4.00
N GLN A 157 -14.07 -11.35 -4.60
CA GLN A 157 -14.79 -11.24 -5.87
C GLN A 157 -13.98 -11.84 -7.02
N SER A 158 -12.68 -11.59 -7.07
CA SER A 158 -11.77 -12.21 -8.05
C SER A 158 -11.76 -13.74 -7.91
N LEU A 159 -11.74 -14.24 -6.68
CA LEU A 159 -11.83 -15.68 -6.39
C LEU A 159 -13.19 -16.29 -6.80
N ARG A 160 -14.30 -15.56 -6.64
CA ARG A 160 -15.63 -15.99 -7.15
C ARG A 160 -15.68 -16.01 -8.68
N ASP A 161 -15.04 -15.06 -9.32
CA ASP A 161 -14.99 -15.01 -10.79
C ASP A 161 -14.23 -16.24 -11.32
N LEU A 162 -13.08 -16.56 -10.70
CA LEU A 162 -12.35 -17.79 -10.99
C LEU A 162 -13.17 -19.06 -10.72
N SER A 163 -13.98 -19.11 -9.65
CA SER A 163 -14.85 -20.27 -9.38
C SER A 163 -15.93 -20.45 -10.44
N ASN A 164 -16.38 -19.36 -11.06
CA ASN A 164 -17.32 -19.35 -12.18
C ASN A 164 -16.65 -19.48 -13.56
N GLY A 165 -15.33 -19.61 -13.63
CA GLY A 165 -14.57 -19.69 -14.88
C GLY A 165 -14.47 -18.36 -15.64
N ILE A 166 -14.70 -17.23 -14.96
CA ILE A 166 -14.56 -15.88 -15.49
C ILE A 166 -13.11 -15.45 -15.29
N VAL A 167 -12.42 -15.14 -16.38
CA VAL A 167 -11.08 -14.52 -16.35
C VAL A 167 -11.27 -13.04 -16.69
N ARG A 168 -11.15 -12.16 -15.68
CA ARG A 168 -11.08 -10.73 -15.94
C ARG A 168 -9.74 -10.41 -16.59
N ALA A 169 -9.76 -9.54 -17.60
CA ALA A 169 -8.52 -8.93 -18.08
C ALA A 169 -7.89 -8.14 -16.92
N GLU A 170 -6.56 -8.05 -16.90
CA GLU A 170 -5.87 -7.13 -15.99
C GLU A 170 -6.47 -5.73 -16.15
N PRO A 171 -6.66 -4.96 -15.06
CA PRO A 171 -7.04 -3.56 -15.18
C PRO A 171 -6.04 -2.89 -16.12
N SER A 172 -6.53 -2.32 -17.22
CA SER A 172 -5.70 -1.48 -18.07
C SER A 172 -5.41 -0.20 -17.32
N ASP A 173 -4.13 0.16 -17.19
CA ASP A 173 -3.67 1.44 -16.62
C ASP A 173 -4.18 2.69 -17.38
N ASP A 174 -4.98 2.51 -18.43
CA ASP A 174 -5.64 3.57 -19.17
C ASP A 174 -7.06 3.80 -18.62
N GLU A 175 -7.20 4.67 -17.61
CA GLU A 175 -8.32 5.65 -17.45
C GLU A 175 -8.13 6.59 -16.24
#